data_AF-A0A838QT97-F1
#
_entry.id   AF-A0A838QT97-F1
#
_cell.length_a   1.000
_cell.length_b   1.000
_cell.length_c   1.000
_cell.angle_alpha   90.00
_cell.angle_beta   90.00
_cell.angle_gamma   90.00
#
_symmetry.space_group_name_H-M   'P 1'
#
loop_
_entity.id
_entity.type
_entity.pdbx_description
1 polymer ?
#
loop_
_entity_poly.entity_id
_entity_poly.type
_entity_poly.pdbx_seq_one_letter_code
_entity_poly.pdbx_strand_id
1 'polypeptide(L)'
;MANSTQVAKPAKPYPEYPLFPHATRRWAKKIRGKLHYFGPWADPDAAIAKYLHQKDALHAGRVPRPENDGVTIRDLCNRFLTAKEQQRDAGDITARTFADYHTTCATLISAFGKQRLVDDLAA
;
A
#
# COMPACT_ATOMS: atom_id res chain seq x y z
N MET A 1 1.45 -36.30 -14.86
CA MET A 1 2.42 -35.18 -14.89
C MET A 1 1.67 -33.96 -15.43
N ALA A 2 1.41 -32.94 -14.61
CA ALA A 2 0.59 -31.80 -15.02
C ALA A 2 1.41 -30.87 -15.94
N ASN A 3 0.92 -30.68 -17.16
CA ASN A 3 1.57 -29.90 -18.21
C ASN A 3 1.51 -28.41 -17.83
N SER A 4 2.65 -27.80 -17.51
CA SER A 4 2.75 -26.38 -17.16
C SER A 4 2.39 -25.53 -18.37
N THR A 5 1.15 -25.04 -18.45
CA THR A 5 0.67 -24.16 -19.50
C THR A 5 1.56 -22.92 -19.59
N GLN A 6 2.43 -22.84 -20.61
CA GLN A 6 3.24 -21.66 -20.86
C GLN A 6 2.31 -20.50 -21.21
N VAL A 7 2.12 -19.57 -20.28
CA VAL A 7 1.37 -18.35 -20.55
C VAL A 7 2.20 -17.51 -21.53
N ALA A 8 1.62 -17.19 -22.69
CA ALA A 8 2.22 -16.29 -23.67
C ALA A 8 2.51 -14.94 -23.01
N LYS A 9 3.79 -14.57 -22.95
CA LYS A 9 4.24 -13.32 -22.33
C LYS A 9 3.98 -12.15 -23.29
N PRO A 10 3.43 -11.02 -22.82
CA PRO A 10 3.24 -9.84 -23.66
C PRO A 10 4.59 -9.24 -24.06
N ALA A 11 4.63 -8.55 -25.20
CA ALA A 11 5.76 -7.71 -25.54
C ALA A 11 5.86 -6.53 -24.56
N LYS A 12 7.06 -5.97 -24.42
CA LYS A 12 7.23 -4.70 -23.69
C LYS A 12 6.47 -3.58 -24.40
N PRO A 13 5.89 -2.60 -23.66
CA PRO A 13 5.20 -1.47 -24.27
C PRO A 13 6.08 -0.64 -25.21
N TYR A 14 7.37 -0.51 -24.88
CA TYR A 14 8.39 0.15 -25.69
C TYR A 14 9.79 -0.44 -25.45
N PRO A 15 10.78 -0.23 -26.35
CA PRO A 15 12.09 -0.86 -26.28
C PRO A 15 12.85 -0.64 -24.96
N GLU A 16 12.84 0.60 -24.46
CA GLU A 16 13.53 1.02 -23.23
C GLU A 16 12.80 0.62 -21.93
N TYR A 17 11.66 -0.08 -22.01
CA TYR A 17 10.88 -0.42 -20.83
C TYR A 17 11.71 -1.32 -19.88
N PRO A 18 11.98 -0.86 -18.64
CA PRO A 18 13.02 -1.43 -17.79
C PRO A 18 12.62 -2.72 -17.08
N LEU A 19 11.35 -3.12 -17.18
CA LEU A 19 10.79 -4.33 -16.61
C LEU A 19 10.57 -5.38 -17.71
N PHE A 20 10.59 -6.65 -17.35
CA PHE A 20 10.29 -7.76 -18.25
C PHE A 20 9.03 -8.50 -17.79
N PRO A 21 8.30 -9.14 -18.73
CA PRO A 21 7.12 -9.94 -18.39
C PRO A 21 7.54 -11.27 -17.75
N HIS A 22 7.08 -11.53 -16.52
CA HIS A 22 7.31 -12.79 -15.81
C HIS A 22 6.13 -13.75 -15.96
N ALA A 23 6.37 -15.07 -15.95
CA ALA A 23 5.35 -16.11 -16.15
C ALA A 23 4.16 -16.05 -15.16
N THR A 24 4.33 -15.35 -14.04
CA THR A 24 3.28 -15.06 -13.04
C THR A 24 2.34 -13.92 -13.43
N ARG A 25 2.30 -13.53 -14.72
CA ARG A 25 1.47 -12.45 -15.27
C ARG A 25 1.77 -11.06 -14.68
N ARG A 26 3.03 -10.83 -14.30
CA ARG A 26 3.50 -9.60 -13.68
C ARG A 26 4.72 -9.02 -14.40
N TRP A 27 4.85 -7.70 -14.35
CA TRP A 27 6.07 -6.99 -14.70
C TRP A 27 7.11 -7.15 -13.58
N ALA A 28 8.35 -7.49 -13.94
CA ALA A 28 9.41 -7.79 -12.99
C ALA A 28 10.77 -7.19 -13.39
N LYS A 29 11.67 -7.04 -12.42
CA LYS A 29 13.08 -6.74 -12.63
C LYS A 29 13.96 -7.56 -11.69
N LYS A 30 15.11 -8.02 -12.19
CA LYS A 30 16.15 -8.62 -11.35
C LYS A 30 17.06 -7.52 -10.83
N ILE A 31 17.11 -7.33 -9.52
CA ILE A 31 17.93 -6.31 -8.84
C ILE A 31 18.72 -7.02 -7.74
N ARG A 32 20.04 -6.85 -7.72
CA ARG A 32 20.94 -7.49 -6.74
C ARG A 32 20.70 -9.00 -6.56
N GLY A 33 20.52 -9.71 -7.68
CA GLY A 33 20.29 -11.16 -7.68
C GLY A 33 18.86 -11.60 -7.32
N LYS A 34 17.99 -10.70 -6.86
CA LYS A 34 16.60 -11.00 -6.48
C LYS A 34 15.60 -10.52 -7.53
N LEU A 35 14.49 -11.24 -7.68
CA LEU A 35 13.37 -10.86 -8.53
C LEU A 35 12.41 -9.95 -7.74
N HIS A 36 12.09 -8.79 -8.30
CA HIS A 36 11.10 -7.85 -7.78
C HIS A 36 9.96 -7.70 -8.78
N TYR A 37 8.73 -7.67 -8.29
CA TYR A 37 7.51 -7.54 -9.09
C TYR A 37 6.88 -6.17 -8.86
N PHE A 38 6.40 -5.54 -9.94
CA PHE A 38 5.93 -4.15 -9.87
C PHE A 38 4.48 -3.96 -10.29
N GLY A 39 3.83 -4.97 -10.87
CA GLY A 39 2.39 -4.88 -11.20
C GLY A 39 1.96 -5.97 -12.19
N PRO A 40 0.65 -6.09 -12.45
CA PRO A 40 0.12 -7.01 -13.47
C PRO A 40 0.49 -6.55 -14.89
N TRP A 41 0.50 -7.47 -15.85
CA TRP A 41 0.72 -7.11 -17.26
C TRP A 41 -0.27 -6.10 -17.83
N ALA A 42 -1.51 -6.13 -17.34
CA ALA A 42 -2.61 -5.28 -17.79
C ALA A 42 -2.38 -3.79 -17.49
N ASP A 43 -1.48 -3.47 -16.55
CA ASP A 43 -1.18 -2.09 -16.15
C ASP A 43 0.34 -1.84 -16.15
N PRO A 44 0.95 -1.70 -17.34
CA PRO A 44 2.37 -1.41 -17.46
C PRO A 44 2.74 -0.02 -16.90
N ASP A 45 1.80 0.92 -16.87
CA ASP A 45 2.05 2.28 -16.39
C ASP A 45 2.16 2.33 -14.86
N ALA A 46 1.25 1.66 -14.14
CA ALA A 46 1.39 1.50 -12.69
C ALA A 46 2.65 0.70 -12.32
N ALA A 47 3.00 -0.32 -13.12
CA ALA A 47 4.21 -1.10 -12.88
C ALA A 47 5.49 -0.28 -13.03
N ILE A 48 5.58 0.59 -14.05
CA ILE A 48 6.76 1.45 -14.20
C ILE A 48 6.82 2.51 -13.08
N ALA A 49 5.69 3.09 -12.69
CA ALA A 49 5.62 4.04 -11.58
C ALA A 49 6.14 3.42 -10.27
N LYS A 50 5.67 2.21 -9.92
CA LYS A 50 6.12 1.47 -8.74
C LYS A 50 7.62 1.14 -8.80
N TYR A 51 8.13 0.78 -9.98
CA TYR A 51 9.57 0.57 -10.15
C TYR A 51 10.36 1.84 -9.92
N LEU A 52 9.99 2.97 -10.54
CA LEU A 52 10.69 4.24 -10.40
C LEU A 52 10.74 4.69 -8.94
N HIS A 53 9.64 4.53 -8.21
CA HIS A 53 9.56 4.86 -6.78
C HIS A 53 10.49 3.99 -5.91
N GLN A 54 10.59 2.69 -6.20
CA GLN A 54 11.38 1.75 -5.40
C GLN A 54 12.83 1.57 -5.86
N LYS A 55 13.16 1.98 -7.10
CA LYS A 55 14.41 1.67 -7.80
C LYS A 55 15.63 2.01 -6.96
N ASP A 56 15.72 3.23 -6.44
CA ASP A 56 16.92 3.69 -5.73
C ASP A 56 17.15 2.90 -4.44
N ALA A 57 16.09 2.63 -3.68
CA ALA A 57 16.15 1.79 -2.49
C ALA A 57 16.59 0.35 -2.83
N LEU A 58 15.99 -0.26 -3.86
CA LEU A 58 16.32 -1.62 -4.30
C LEU A 58 17.77 -1.73 -4.79
N HIS A 59 18.24 -0.77 -5.59
CA HIS A 59 19.61 -0.75 -6.09
C HIS A 59 20.63 -0.49 -4.96
N ALA A 60 20.29 0.33 -3.98
CA ALA A 60 21.08 0.54 -2.77
C ALA A 60 21.05 -0.66 -1.78
N GLY A 61 20.26 -1.71 -2.07
CA GLY A 61 20.12 -2.86 -1.19
C GLY A 61 19.29 -2.60 0.07
N ARG A 62 18.54 -1.51 0.10
CA ARG A 62 17.57 -1.20 1.15
C ARG A 62 16.23 -1.84 0.80
N VAL A 63 15.45 -2.20 1.82
CA VAL A 63 14.06 -2.61 1.62
C VAL A 63 13.27 -1.34 1.26
N PRO A 64 12.60 -1.27 0.09
CA PRO A 64 11.76 -0.14 -0.25
C PRO A 64 10.67 -0.01 0.80
N ARG A 65 10.40 1.22 1.24
CA ARG A 65 9.26 1.47 2.11
C ARG A 65 8.01 0.99 1.36
N PRO A 66 7.22 0.06 1.92
CA PRO A 66 6.01 -0.38 1.25
C PRO A 66 5.17 0.87 0.96
N GLU A 67 4.64 0.94 -0.27
CA GLU A 67 3.45 1.74 -0.51
C GLU A 67 2.42 1.18 0.45
N ASN A 68 2.01 2.00 1.42
CA ASN A 68 1.05 1.62 2.44
C ASN A 68 -0.29 1.30 1.77
N ASP A 69 -0.42 0.08 1.25
CA ASP A 69 -1.63 -0.50 0.66
C ASP A 69 -2.59 -0.96 1.77
N GLY A 70 -2.76 -0.11 2.79
CA GLY A 70 -3.42 -0.42 4.04
C GLY A 70 -3.85 0.83 4.79
N VAL A 71 -4.79 0.67 5.71
CA VAL A 71 -5.33 1.77 6.52
C VAL A 71 -4.27 2.21 7.51
N THR A 72 -3.88 3.48 7.49
CA THR A 72 -3.00 4.03 8.54
C THR A 72 -3.78 4.32 9.82
N ILE A 73 -3.07 4.49 10.94
CA ILE A 73 -3.70 4.95 12.21
C ILE A 73 -4.45 6.27 12.00
N ARG A 74 -3.92 7.18 11.17
CA ARG A 74 -4.60 8.43 10.81
C ARG A 74 -5.92 8.15 10.08
N ASP A 75 -5.90 7.28 9.08
CA ASP A 75 -7.08 6.96 8.28
C ASP A 75 -8.17 6.31 9.13
N LEU A 76 -7.77 5.39 10.03
CA LEU A 76 -8.69 4.77 11.00
C LEU A 76 -9.34 5.83 11.91
N CYS A 77 -8.53 6.71 12.51
CA CYS A 77 -9.03 7.75 13.40
C CYS A 77 -9.99 8.70 12.68
N ASN A 78 -9.64 9.13 11.46
CA ASN A 78 -10.51 10.00 10.67
C ASN A 78 -11.85 9.34 10.34
N ARG A 79 -11.84 8.09 9.86
CA ARG A 79 -13.07 7.35 9.55
C ARG A 79 -13.96 7.19 10.78
N PHE A 80 -13.37 6.85 11.93
CA PHE A 80 -14.10 6.74 13.19
C PHE A 80 -14.72 8.08 13.61
N LEU A 81 -13.94 9.16 13.59
CA LEU A 81 -14.44 10.48 13.98
C LEU A 81 -15.53 10.99 13.04
N THR A 82 -15.43 10.76 11.72
CA THR A 82 -16.51 11.09 10.78
C THR A 82 -17.81 10.35 11.12
N ALA A 83 -17.75 9.06 11.45
CA ALA A 83 -18.93 8.31 11.86
C ALA A 83 -19.52 8.82 13.19
N LYS A 84 -18.67 9.23 14.14
CA LYS A 84 -19.11 9.80 15.43
C LYS A 84 -19.65 11.21 15.31
N GLU A 85 -19.14 12.01 14.38
CA GLU A 85 -19.69 13.32 14.07
C GLU A 85 -21.13 13.20 13.54
N GLN A 86 -21.39 12.26 12.64
CA GLN A 86 -22.75 11.99 12.16
C GLN A 86 -23.70 11.58 13.29
N GLN A 87 -23.24 10.73 14.23
CA GLN A 87 -24.03 10.37 15.42
C GLN A 87 -24.28 11.56 16.35
N ARG A 88 -23.31 12.47 16.49
CA ARG A 88 -23.47 13.70 17.29
C ARG A 88 -24.53 14.60 16.65
N ASP A 89 -24.45 14.78 15.34
CA ASP A 89 -25.37 15.64 14.60
C ASP A 89 -26.79 15.07 14.57
N ALA A 90 -26.93 13.73 14.60
CA ALA A 90 -28.20 13.04 14.78
C ALA A 90 -28.73 13.08 16.24
N GLY A 91 -27.93 13.50 17.21
CA GLY A 91 -28.28 13.54 18.63
C GLY A 91 -28.11 12.20 19.37
N ASP A 92 -27.58 11.16 18.72
CA ASP A 92 -27.31 9.85 19.32
C ASP A 92 -26.19 9.91 20.36
N ILE A 93 -25.26 10.86 20.21
CA ILE A 93 -24.22 11.15 21.21
C ILE A 93 -24.12 12.64 21.49
N THR A 94 -23.64 12.97 22.68
CA THR A 94 -23.43 14.37 23.07
C THR A 94 -22.16 14.95 22.43
N ALA A 95 -22.10 16.28 22.31
CA ALA A 95 -20.88 16.99 21.92
C ALA A 95 -19.69 16.67 22.85
N ARG A 96 -19.95 16.44 24.14
CA ARG A 96 -18.94 16.04 25.11
C ARG A 96 -18.34 14.68 24.77
N THR A 97 -19.20 13.68 24.50
CA THR A 97 -18.79 12.34 24.10
C THR A 97 -17.94 12.37 22.82
N PHE A 98 -18.33 13.19 21.84
CA PHE A 98 -17.53 13.38 20.62
C PHE A 98 -16.14 13.97 20.90
N ALA A 99 -16.04 14.97 21.78
CA ALA A 99 -14.75 15.55 22.17
C ALA A 99 -13.83 14.55 22.88
N ASP A 100 -14.39 13.65 23.70
CA ASP A 100 -13.62 12.59 24.36
C ASP A 100 -13.10 11.56 23.33
N TYR A 101 -13.89 11.21 22.31
CA TYR A 101 -13.42 10.39 21.18
C TYR A 101 -12.29 11.06 20.41
N HIS A 102 -12.41 12.36 20.13
CA HIS A 102 -11.36 13.12 19.44
C HIS A 102 -10.05 13.10 20.24
N THR A 103 -10.12 13.30 21.55
CA THR A 103 -8.97 13.25 22.47
C THR A 103 -8.34 11.84 22.50
N THR A 104 -9.17 10.81 22.46
CA THR A 104 -8.71 9.41 22.39
C THR A 104 -7.96 9.13 21.08
N CYS A 105 -8.50 9.55 19.93
CA CYS A 105 -7.82 9.44 18.64
C CYS A 105 -6.48 10.18 18.60
N ALA A 106 -6.39 11.36 19.22
CA ALA A 106 -5.12 12.09 19.34
C ALA A 106 -4.09 11.28 20.16
N THR A 107 -4.54 10.62 21.22
CA THR A 107 -3.69 9.74 22.05
C THR A 107 -3.19 8.54 21.24
N LEU A 108 -4.06 7.90 20.45
CA LEU A 108 -3.67 6.79 19.56
C LEU A 108 -2.63 7.22 18.53
N ILE A 109 -2.82 8.38 17.90
CA ILE A 109 -1.87 8.93 16.93
C ILE A 109 -0.52 9.23 17.59
N SER A 110 -0.53 9.77 18.82
CA SER A 110 0.69 10.07 19.58
C SER A 110 1.45 8.80 19.94
N ALA A 111 0.75 7.76 20.40
CA ALA A 111 1.36 6.51 20.85
C ALA A 111 1.91 5.65 19.70
N PHE A 112 1.13 5.51 18.60
CA PHE A 112 1.46 4.56 17.54
C PHE A 112 2.07 5.20 16.29
N GLY A 113 1.95 6.52 16.15
CA GLY A 113 2.42 7.28 15.00
C GLY A 113 1.40 7.31 13.85
N LYS A 114 1.17 8.50 13.29
CA LYS A 114 0.12 8.77 12.30
C LYS A 114 0.17 7.92 11.03
N GLN A 115 1.38 7.59 10.56
CA GLN A 115 1.61 6.87 9.29
C GLN A 115 1.84 5.37 9.46
N ARG A 116 1.76 4.84 10.69
CA ARG A 116 1.86 3.40 10.92
C ARG A 116 0.62 2.72 10.33
N LEU A 117 0.79 1.58 9.69
CA LEU A 117 -0.34 0.77 9.24
C LEU A 117 -1.03 0.13 10.44
N VAL A 118 -2.36 0.06 10.40
CA VAL A 118 -3.14 -0.64 11.42
C VAL A 118 -2.73 -2.11 11.50
N ASP A 119 -2.46 -2.73 10.35
CA ASP A 119 -2.04 -4.14 10.25
C ASP A 119 -0.67 -4.41 10.91
N ASP A 120 0.15 -3.38 11.13
CA ASP A 120 1.45 -3.50 11.79
C ASP A 120 1.35 -3.45 13.33
N LEU A 121 0.15 -3.29 13.90
CA LEU A 121 -0.09 -3.35 15.34
C LEU A 121 -0.15 -4.83 15.81
N ALA A 122 1.01 -5.43 16.03
CA ALA A 122 1.09 -6.74 16.70
C ALA A 122 0.77 -6.60 18.21
N ALA A 123 0.09 -7.61 18.76
CA ALA A 123 -0.21 -7.76 20.19
C ALA A 123 1.01 -8.21 21.00
#